data_AF-A0AAD6YER7-F1
#
_entry.id   AF-A0AAD6YER7-F1
#
_cell.length_a   1.000
_cell.length_b   1.000
_cell.length_c   1.000
_cell.angle_alpha   90.00
_cell.angle_beta   90.00
_cell.angle_gamma   90.00
#
_symmetry.space_group_name_H-M   'P 1'
#
loop_
_entity.id
_entity.type
_entity.pdbx_description
1 polymer ?
#
loop_
_entity_poly.entity_id
_entity_poly.type
_entity_poly.pdbx_seq_one_letter_code
_entity_poly.pdbx_strand_id
1 'polypeptide(L)'
;FLWKCVWGIMCTKLPECEGRATCRDCDEVEDLEQILLRCESPRRELIWEAAKTLWLEKETRWPEISLGTILGCGLAEFCNERGKVDHGRQRLYRILVSESAY
;
A
#
# COMPACT_ATOMS: atom_id res chain seq x y z
N PHE A 1 9.09 -6.05 -8.57
CA PHE A 1 7.81 -5.49 -8.12
C PHE A 1 7.40 -4.25 -8.94
N LEU A 2 8.24 -3.22 -9.09
CA LEU A 2 7.91 -2.05 -9.94
C LEU A 2 7.79 -2.31 -11.45
N TRP A 3 8.40 -3.37 -12.00
CA TRP A 3 8.36 -3.63 -13.45
C TRP A 3 6.98 -4.09 -13.97
N LYS A 4 6.15 -4.71 -13.12
CA LYS A 4 4.78 -5.13 -13.48
C LYS A 4 3.84 -3.95 -13.76
N CYS A 5 4.15 -2.78 -13.19
CA CYS A 5 3.29 -1.60 -13.17
C CYS A 5 3.21 -0.89 -14.53
N VAL A 6 4.25 -1.00 -15.35
CA VAL A 6 4.30 -0.39 -16.69
C VAL A 6 3.63 -1.28 -17.75
N TRP A 7 3.48 -2.58 -17.48
CA TRP A 7 3.03 -3.57 -18.46
C TRP A 7 1.54 -3.93 -18.38
N GLY A 8 0.84 -3.64 -17.28
CA GLY A 8 -0.58 -4.01 -17.10
C GLY A 8 -1.53 -3.46 -18.17
N ILE A 9 -1.32 -2.22 -18.62
CA ILE A 9 -2.15 -1.57 -19.66
C ILE A 9 -1.86 -2.13 -21.07
N MET A 10 -0.67 -2.68 -21.30
CA MET A 10 -0.26 -3.25 -22.59
C MET A 10 -0.60 -4.75 -22.72
N CYS A 11 -0.71 -5.48 -21.60
CA CYS A 11 -0.87 -6.94 -21.57
C CYS A 11 -2.24 -7.46 -22.03
N THR A 12 -3.33 -6.71 -21.87
CA THR A 12 -4.68 -7.16 -22.28
C THR A 12 -4.83 -7.33 -23.79
N LYS A 13 -3.89 -6.79 -24.59
CA LYS A 13 -3.88 -6.89 -26.06
C LYS A 13 -2.97 -7.97 -26.62
N LEU A 14 -2.22 -8.69 -25.78
CA LEU A 14 -1.33 -9.79 -26.20
C LEU A 14 -1.73 -11.11 -25.51
N PRO A 15 -2.05 -12.18 -26.29
CA PRO A 15 -2.48 -13.48 -25.73
C PRO A 15 -1.45 -14.13 -24.79
N GLU A 16 -0.17 -13.82 -24.98
CA GLU A 16 0.95 -14.39 -24.21
C GLU A 16 1.04 -13.90 -22.75
N CYS A 17 0.19 -12.92 -22.39
CA CYS A 17 0.25 -12.23 -21.10
C CYS A 17 -1.06 -12.31 -20.29
N GLU A 18 -2.11 -12.99 -20.79
CA GLU A 18 -3.42 -13.09 -20.11
C GLU A 18 -3.29 -13.63 -18.68
N GLY A 19 -2.59 -14.75 -18.47
CA GLY A 19 -2.39 -15.33 -17.14
C GLY A 19 -1.46 -14.56 -16.19
N ARG A 20 -0.90 -13.42 -16.64
CA ARG A 20 -0.10 -12.48 -15.82
C ARG A 20 -0.83 -11.17 -15.55
N ALA A 21 -1.98 -10.95 -16.19
CA ALA A 21 -2.82 -9.77 -16.01
C ALA A 21 -3.91 -10.00 -14.96
N THR A 22 -4.11 -11.23 -14.47
CA THR A 22 -5.08 -11.57 -13.43
C THR A 22 -4.42 -12.09 -12.16
N CYS A 23 -4.99 -11.73 -11.01
CA CYS A 23 -4.49 -12.11 -9.71
C CYS A 23 -4.85 -13.57 -9.46
N ARG A 24 -3.88 -14.40 -9.06
CA ARG A 24 -4.17 -15.83 -8.80
C ARG A 24 -5.02 -16.08 -7.56
N ASP A 25 -5.07 -15.11 -6.65
CA ASP A 25 -5.77 -15.25 -5.37
C ASP A 25 -7.23 -14.78 -5.46
N CYS A 26 -7.55 -13.82 -6.33
CA CYS A 26 -8.90 -13.24 -6.45
C CYS A 26 -9.48 -13.24 -7.88
N ASP A 27 -8.72 -13.69 -8.88
CA ASP A 27 -9.09 -13.77 -10.31
C ASP A 27 -9.50 -12.43 -10.97
N GLU A 28 -9.30 -11.31 -10.28
CA GLU A 28 -9.48 -9.97 -10.83
C GLU A 28 -8.25 -9.47 -11.58
N VAL A 29 -8.44 -8.49 -12.47
CA VAL A 29 -7.34 -7.86 -13.20
C VAL A 29 -6.34 -7.23 -12.21
N GLU A 30 -5.07 -7.63 -12.30
CA GLU A 30 -3.97 -7.08 -11.53
C GLU A 30 -3.69 -5.63 -11.95
N ASP A 31 -4.31 -4.68 -11.26
CA ASP A 31 -3.84 -3.31 -11.19
C ASP A 31 -3.13 -3.01 -9.86
N LEU A 32 -2.46 -1.86 -9.78
CA LEU A 32 -1.64 -1.48 -8.63
C LEU A 32 -2.48 -1.31 -7.35
N GLU A 33 -3.68 -0.76 -7.49
CA GLU A 33 -4.61 -0.59 -6.38
C GLU A 33 -5.22 -1.94 -5.98
N GLN A 34 -5.47 -2.82 -6.95
CA GLN A 34 -5.91 -4.17 -6.72
C GLN A 34 -4.89 -4.94 -5.88
N ILE A 35 -3.63 -4.98 -6.30
CA ILE A 35 -2.59 -5.73 -5.59
C ILE A 35 -2.39 -5.19 -4.17
N LEU A 36 -2.30 -3.87 -4.02
CA LEU A 36 -1.93 -3.24 -2.74
C LEU A 36 -3.09 -3.06 -1.77
N LEU A 37 -4.32 -2.85 -2.27
CA LEU A 37 -5.44 -2.34 -1.48
C LEU A 37 -6.78 -3.03 -1.68
N ARG A 38 -7.05 -3.73 -2.80
CA ARG A 38 -8.36 -4.43 -2.98
C ARG A 38 -8.32 -5.97 -3.02
N CYS A 39 -7.20 -6.59 -3.37
CA CYS A 39 -7.01 -8.04 -3.40
C CYS A 39 -7.33 -8.72 -2.06
N GLU A 40 -8.28 -9.65 -2.07
CA GLU A 40 -8.76 -10.40 -0.89
C GLU A 40 -7.78 -11.45 -0.36
N SER A 41 -6.49 -11.37 -0.72
CA SER A 41 -5.50 -12.31 -0.20
C SER A 41 -5.38 -12.17 1.34
N PRO A 42 -5.50 -13.26 2.10
CA PRO A 42 -5.49 -13.21 3.56
C PRO A 42 -4.16 -12.69 4.13
N ARG A 43 -3.07 -12.86 3.38
CA ARG A 43 -1.75 -12.35 3.73
C ARG A 43 -1.70 -10.83 3.76
N ARG A 44 -2.35 -10.15 2.82
CA ARG A 44 -2.36 -8.69 2.74
C ARG A 44 -3.17 -8.08 3.87
N GLU A 45 -4.34 -8.65 4.17
CA GLU A 45 -5.15 -8.24 5.31
C GLU A 45 -4.37 -8.36 6.62
N LEU A 46 -3.66 -9.48 6.83
CA LEU A 46 -2.80 -9.68 8.00
C LEU A 46 -1.71 -8.61 8.13
N ILE A 47 -1.06 -8.24 7.01
CA ILE A 47 0.00 -7.22 6.99
C ILE A 47 -0.57 -5.85 7.37
N TRP A 48 -1.71 -5.45 6.79
CA TRP A 48 -2.33 -4.14 7.10
C TRP A 48 -2.87 -4.09 8.54
N GLU A 49 -3.45 -5.16 9.06
CA GLU A 49 -3.90 -5.22 10.46
C GLU A 49 -2.72 -5.22 11.45
N ALA A 50 -1.60 -5.86 11.11
CA ALA A 50 -0.38 -5.77 11.91
C ALA A 50 0.19 -4.34 11.92
N ALA A 51 0.25 -3.68 10.76
CA ALA A 51 0.70 -2.29 10.66
C ALA A 51 -0.20 -1.33 11.44
N LYS A 52 -1.52 -1.53 11.35
CA LYS A 52 -2.52 -0.76 12.10
C LYS A 52 -2.37 -0.94 13.61
N THR A 53 -2.15 -2.18 14.05
CA THR A 53 -1.92 -2.49 15.47
C THR A 53 -0.67 -1.75 15.98
N LEU A 54 0.45 -1.84 15.27
CA LEU A 54 1.70 -1.16 15.63
C LEU A 54 1.56 0.36 15.67
N TRP A 55 0.78 0.94 14.75
CA TRP A 55 0.51 2.38 14.75
C TRP A 55 -0.34 2.80 15.95
N LEU A 56 -1.38 2.04 16.28
CA LEU A 56 -2.30 2.34 17.37
C LEU A 56 -1.67 2.21 18.77
N GLU A 57 -0.50 1.57 18.89
CA GLU A 57 0.28 1.61 20.13
C GLU A 57 0.85 3.01 20.44
N LYS A 58 1.02 3.86 19.43
CA LYS A 58 1.62 5.20 19.56
C LYS A 58 0.63 6.31 19.24
N GLU A 59 -0.36 6.03 18.41
CA GLU A 59 -1.29 7.01 17.86
C GLU A 59 -2.74 6.63 18.13
N THR A 60 -3.63 7.62 18.15
CA THR A 60 -5.04 7.40 18.49
C THR A 60 -5.91 7.02 17.30
N ARG A 61 -5.45 7.31 16.08
CA ARG A 61 -6.23 7.12 14.85
C ARG A 61 -5.38 6.53 13.74
N TRP A 62 -5.90 5.48 13.12
CA TRP A 62 -5.32 4.91 11.90
C TRP A 62 -5.62 5.84 10.71
N PRO A 63 -4.60 6.27 9.95
CA PRO A 63 -4.81 7.05 8.74
C PRO A 63 -5.53 6.22 7.67
N GLU A 64 -6.32 6.88 6.83
CA GLU A 64 -6.88 6.25 5.64
C GLU A 64 -5.73 5.90 4.67
N ILE A 65 -5.69 4.64 4.24
CA ILE A 65 -4.70 4.17 3.28
C ILE A 65 -5.35 4.11 1.90
N SER A 66 -4.82 4.91 0.99
CA SER A 66 -5.11 4.91 -0.43
C SER A 66 -3.82 4.72 -1.24
N LEU A 67 -3.96 4.48 -2.54
CA LEU A 67 -2.80 4.39 -3.43
C LEU A 67 -1.96 5.68 -3.37
N GLY A 68 -2.62 6.85 -3.29
CA GLY A 68 -1.96 8.13 -3.13
C GLY A 68 -1.15 8.25 -1.85
N THR A 69 -1.66 7.74 -0.73
CA THR A 69 -0.90 7.77 0.54
C THR A 69 0.26 6.79 0.55
N ILE A 70 0.14 5.65 -0.14
CA ILE A 70 1.26 4.70 -0.28
C ILE A 70 2.38 5.32 -1.11
N LEU A 71 2.05 5.86 -2.28
CA LEU A 71 3.01 6.50 -3.17
C LEU A 71 3.61 7.77 -2.54
N GLY A 72 2.80 8.51 -1.79
CA GLY A 72 3.18 9.73 -1.08
C GLY A 72 3.74 9.53 0.32
N CYS A 73 3.93 8.28 0.80
CA CYS A 73 4.26 8.04 2.21
C CYS A 73 5.58 8.70 2.65
N GLY A 74 6.52 8.87 1.72
CA GLY A 74 7.79 9.57 1.95
C GLY A 74 7.66 11.09 2.13
N LEU A 75 6.54 11.68 1.68
CA LEU A 75 6.24 13.11 1.75
C LEU A 75 5.22 13.46 2.84
N ALA A 76 4.64 12.46 3.52
CA ALA A 76 3.67 12.69 4.57
C ALA A 76 4.32 13.45 5.73
N GLU A 77 3.75 14.60 6.11
CA GLU A 77 4.21 15.39 7.24
C GLU A 77 3.21 15.27 8.40
N PHE A 78 3.75 15.03 9.59
CA PHE A 78 2.96 15.02 10.82
C PHE A 78 3.47 16.11 11.73
N CYS A 79 2.57 16.96 12.20
CA CYS A 79 2.89 18.03 13.15
C CYS A 79 2.32 17.68 14.53
N ASN A 80 3.06 18.06 15.57
CA ASN A 80 2.56 18.01 16.94
C ASN A 80 1.61 19.20 17.22
N GLU A 81 1.03 19.22 18.42
CA GLU A 81 0.12 20.28 18.87
C GLU A 81 0.71 21.69 18.83
N ARG A 82 2.05 21.80 18.77
CA ARG A 82 2.79 23.07 18.69
C ARG A 82 3.15 23.46 17.25
N GLY A 83 2.65 22.72 16.25
CA GLY A 83 2.93 22.95 14.83
C GLY A 83 4.34 22.59 14.39
N LYS A 84 5.13 21.89 15.22
CA LYS A 84 6.46 21.39 14.83
C LYS A 84 6.33 20.00 14.23
N VAL A 85 7.14 19.73 13.20
CA VAL A 85 7.22 18.41 12.58
C VAL A 85 7.65 17.37 13.61
N ASP A 86 6.89 16.28 13.67
CA ASP A 86 7.20 15.09 14.44
C ASP A 86 7.88 14.06 13.54
N HIS A 87 9.21 14.11 13.54
CA HIS A 87 10.02 13.19 12.75
C HIS A 87 9.87 11.72 13.17
N GLY A 88 9.54 11.46 14.44
CA GLY A 88 9.36 10.09 14.94
C GLY A 88 8.10 9.47 14.34
N ARG A 89 6.99 10.19 14.43
CA ARG A 89 5.71 9.80 13.84
C ARG A 89 5.79 9.66 12.32
N GLN A 90 6.42 10.62 11.65
CA GLN A 90 6.63 10.58 10.20
C GLN A 90 7.47 9.36 9.77
N ARG A 91 8.54 9.06 10.51
CA ARG A 91 9.38 7.89 10.22
C ARG A 91 8.61 6.59 10.45
N LEU A 92 7.86 6.49 11.53
CA LEU A 92 7.03 5.32 11.82
C LEU A 92 6.01 5.09 10.69
N TYR A 93 5.29 6.14 10.30
CA TYR A 93 4.31 6.08 9.22
C TYR A 93 4.94 5.59 7.92
N ARG A 94 6.08 6.19 7.54
CA ARG A 94 6.79 5.82 6.31
C ARG A 94 7.19 4.36 6.30
N ILE A 95 7.76 3.85 7.40
CA ILE A 95 8.18 2.44 7.50
C ILE A 95 6.96 1.52 7.39
N LEU A 96 5.92 1.76 8.18
CA LEU A 96 4.74 0.90 8.17
C LEU A 96 4.09 0.86 6.77
N VAL A 97 3.86 2.03 6.16
CA VAL A 97 3.19 2.11 4.86
C VAL A 97 4.05 1.56 3.73
N SER A 98 5.37 1.80 3.72
CA SER A 98 6.23 1.30 2.65
C SER A 98 6.45 -0.20 2.73
N GLU A 99 6.66 -0.74 3.93
CA GLU A 99 6.90 -2.19 4.13
C GLU A 99 5.60 -3.00 3.98
N SER A 100 4.45 -2.44 4.36
CA SER A 100 3.16 -3.11 4.15
C SER A 100 2.72 -3.17 2.68
N ALA A 101 3.24 -2.28 1.85
CA ALA A 101 2.95 -2.21 0.42
C ALA A 101 3.97 -2.97 -0.45
N TYR A 102 4.93 -3.67 0.15
CA TYR A 102 5.96 -4.45 -0.56
C TYR A 102 5.52 -5.90 -0.79
#